data_AF-A0A7L9BPI5-F1
#
_entry.id   AF-A0A7L9BPI5-F1
#
_cell.length_a   1.000
_cell.length_b   1.000
_cell.length_c   1.000
_cell.angle_alpha   90.00
_cell.angle_beta   90.00
_cell.angle_gamma   90.00
#
_symmetry.space_group_name_H-M   'P 1'
#
loop_
_entity.id
_entity.type
_entity.pdbx_description
1 polymer ?
#
loop_
_entity_poly.entity_id
_entity_poly.type
_entity_poly.pdbx_seq_one_letter_code
_entity_poly.pdbx_strand_id
1 'polypeptide(L)'
;MRNKHGSRATASVWGGTVVVGAMVGVVGFAWAEAYAGDVTVPINPRATYLRTSNDAGALAAPAIDLASIGFGPGDVLRFERLGGYAHQSGSPDNSASGMCGVFSAGSVLLGGSERHRVPGALDASAPFVSGRTFYNSLETDIPEDFLITANAGPGFAVVQVPAGATHVFVCALDSLYHDNTDPNGDFAVNIRLSCRADFDGDGFVDFFDLDAYVGCFEGVACVPGRNADFNGDGFVDFFDLDDFLASFDAGC
;
A
#
# COMPACT_ATOMS: atom_id res chain seq x y z
N MET A 1 -68.40 -13.65 -64.32
CA MET A 1 -67.02 -13.96 -64.75
C MET A 1 -66.40 -14.87 -63.69
N ARG A 2 -65.95 -16.05 -64.14
CA ARG A 2 -65.09 -17.09 -63.53
C ARG A 2 -64.83 -17.00 -62.01
N ASN A 3 -65.39 -17.94 -61.21
CA ASN A 3 -64.89 -19.30 -60.88
C ASN A 3 -63.76 -19.27 -59.82
N LYS A 4 -64.03 -19.70 -58.57
CA LYS A 4 -63.94 -21.09 -58.01
C LYS A 4 -62.50 -21.39 -57.56
N HIS A 5 -62.14 -22.05 -56.45
CA HIS A 5 -62.67 -22.97 -55.43
C HIS A 5 -61.60 -22.98 -54.28
N GLY A 6 -61.73 -23.50 -53.05
CA GLY A 6 -62.68 -24.37 -52.33
C GLY A 6 -62.32 -24.34 -50.83
N SER A 7 -63.28 -24.39 -49.91
CA SER A 7 -63.94 -25.57 -49.29
C SER A 7 -63.15 -26.27 -48.17
N ARG A 8 -63.61 -26.03 -46.93
CA ARG A 8 -63.83 -26.93 -45.77
C ARG A 8 -62.67 -27.77 -45.20
N ALA A 9 -62.46 -27.68 -43.88
CA ALA A 9 -62.82 -28.73 -42.91
C ALA A 9 -62.41 -28.37 -41.46
N THR A 10 -63.20 -28.85 -40.50
CA THR A 10 -63.10 -28.76 -39.03
C THR A 10 -62.35 -29.95 -38.41
N ALA A 11 -61.56 -29.75 -37.34
CA ALA A 11 -61.21 -30.71 -36.26
C ALA A 11 -60.32 -29.99 -35.23
N SER A 12 -60.62 -29.86 -33.93
CA SER A 12 -60.77 -30.84 -32.84
C SER A 12 -59.45 -31.19 -32.09
N VAL A 13 -59.33 -30.61 -30.88
CA VAL A 13 -58.73 -31.11 -29.62
C VAL A 13 -57.21 -31.33 -29.55
N TRP A 14 -56.55 -30.76 -28.51
CA TRP A 14 -55.88 -31.43 -27.38
C TRP A 14 -54.99 -30.44 -26.61
N GLY A 15 -55.10 -30.48 -25.28
CA GLY A 15 -54.41 -29.60 -24.36
C GLY A 15 -52.92 -29.88 -24.24
N GLY A 16 -52.18 -28.83 -23.91
CA GLY A 16 -50.77 -28.89 -23.57
C GLY A 16 -50.36 -27.61 -22.85
N THR A 17 -50.34 -27.67 -21.53
CA THR A 17 -49.79 -26.61 -20.66
C THR A 17 -48.30 -26.45 -20.97
N VAL A 18 -47.91 -25.31 -21.55
CA VAL A 18 -46.50 -24.95 -21.70
C VAL A 18 -46.06 -24.33 -20.37
N VAL A 19 -45.30 -25.07 -19.59
CA VAL A 19 -44.55 -24.52 -18.45
C VAL A 19 -43.35 -23.79 -19.04
N VAL A 20 -43.44 -22.46 -19.14
CA VAL A 20 -42.28 -21.61 -19.43
C VAL A 20 -41.46 -21.56 -18.16
N GLY A 21 -40.38 -22.34 -18.11
CA GLY A 21 -39.36 -22.22 -17.08
C GLY A 21 -38.69 -20.85 -17.19
N ALA A 22 -38.98 -19.96 -16.26
CA ALA A 22 -38.25 -18.72 -16.10
C ALA A 22 -36.84 -19.05 -15.59
N MET A 23 -35.85 -19.06 -16.48
CA MET A 23 -34.47 -18.93 -16.04
C MET A 23 -34.29 -17.53 -15.45
N VAL A 24 -34.18 -17.46 -14.13
CA VAL A 24 -33.63 -16.29 -13.45
C VAL A 24 -32.14 -16.28 -13.76
N GLY A 25 -31.76 -15.52 -14.80
CA GLY A 25 -30.37 -15.18 -15.03
C GLY A 25 -29.91 -14.29 -13.89
N VAL A 26 -29.15 -14.85 -12.96
CA VAL A 26 -28.35 -14.06 -12.02
C VAL A 26 -27.27 -13.40 -12.87
N VAL A 27 -27.46 -12.12 -13.17
CA VAL A 27 -26.38 -11.29 -13.72
C VAL A 27 -25.43 -11.10 -12.55
N GLY A 28 -24.39 -11.94 -12.48
CA GLY A 28 -23.27 -11.72 -11.60
C GLY A 28 -22.60 -10.42 -12.02
N PHE A 29 -22.79 -9.36 -11.24
CA PHE A 29 -21.88 -8.23 -11.26
C PHE A 29 -20.58 -8.74 -10.63
N ALA A 30 -19.69 -9.27 -11.46
CA ALA A 30 -18.28 -9.33 -11.09
C ALA A 30 -17.81 -7.87 -11.06
N TRP A 31 -17.79 -7.29 -9.87
CA TRP A 31 -16.97 -6.12 -9.64
C TRP A 31 -15.54 -6.65 -9.73
N ALA A 32 -14.84 -6.33 -10.82
CA ALA A 32 -13.39 -6.33 -10.74
C ALA A 32 -13.07 -5.16 -9.82
N GLU A 33 -12.67 -5.41 -8.56
CA GLU A 33 -11.89 -4.40 -7.84
C GLU A 33 -10.74 -4.02 -8.77
N ALA A 34 -10.74 -2.77 -9.24
CA ALA A 34 -9.57 -2.25 -9.91
C ALA A 34 -8.45 -2.28 -8.87
N TYR A 35 -7.45 -3.13 -9.09
CA TYR A 35 -6.22 -3.12 -8.33
C TYR A 35 -5.76 -1.66 -8.28
N ALA A 36 -5.61 -1.10 -7.08
CA ALA A 36 -5.06 0.24 -6.93
C ALA A 36 -3.62 0.19 -7.45
N GLY A 37 -3.42 0.59 -8.70
CA GLY A 37 -2.11 0.67 -9.31
C GLY A 37 -1.21 1.66 -8.56
N ASP A 38 0.09 1.60 -8.83
CA ASP A 38 1.11 2.48 -8.26
C ASP A 38 0.66 3.94 -8.10
N VAL A 39 0.59 4.41 -6.85
CA VAL A 39 0.21 5.78 -6.51
C VAL A 39 1.44 6.56 -6.07
N THR A 40 1.82 7.59 -6.84
CA THR A 40 2.91 8.49 -6.46
C THR A 40 2.37 9.74 -5.75
N VAL A 41 2.81 9.95 -4.52
CA VAL A 41 2.47 11.12 -3.69
C VAL A 41 3.71 12.01 -3.52
N PRO A 42 3.70 13.24 -4.04
CA PRO A 42 4.79 14.20 -3.81
C PRO A 42 4.94 14.52 -2.32
N ILE A 43 6.17 14.54 -1.82
CA ILE A 43 6.48 14.84 -0.42
C ILE A 43 7.21 16.18 -0.36
N ASN A 44 6.66 17.14 0.38
CA ASN A 44 7.40 18.36 0.68
C ASN A 44 8.41 18.05 1.80
N PRO A 45 9.73 18.17 1.56
CA PRO A 45 10.74 17.78 2.54
C PRO A 45 10.77 18.70 3.77
N ARG A 46 10.04 19.82 3.75
CA ARG A 46 9.83 20.73 4.89
C ARG A 46 8.62 20.34 5.74
N ALA A 47 7.76 19.44 5.26
CA ALA A 47 6.55 19.02 5.94
C ALA A 47 6.80 17.77 6.77
N THR A 48 6.39 17.79 8.05
CA THR A 48 6.63 16.67 8.97
C THR A 48 5.46 16.44 9.92
N TYR A 49 5.26 15.16 10.27
CA TYR A 49 4.40 14.76 11.37
C TYR A 49 5.17 14.69 12.70
N LEU A 50 6.50 14.66 12.66
CA LEU A 50 7.34 14.64 13.85
C LEU A 50 7.35 16.00 14.56
N ARG A 51 7.73 16.00 15.83
CA ARG A 51 7.90 17.21 16.61
C ARG A 51 8.96 18.12 16.00
N THR A 52 8.72 19.43 16.07
CA THR A 52 9.70 20.46 15.74
C THR A 52 9.94 21.39 16.93
N SER A 53 11.06 22.12 16.91
CA SER A 53 11.47 22.99 18.01
C SER A 53 12.21 24.19 17.44
N ASN A 54 11.70 25.41 17.71
CA ASN A 54 12.25 26.66 17.15
C ASN A 54 12.43 26.63 15.62
N ASP A 55 11.51 25.98 14.92
CA ASP A 55 11.58 25.72 13.48
C ASP A 55 10.34 26.28 12.77
N ALA A 56 10.21 27.60 12.76
CA ALA A 56 8.99 28.28 12.32
C ALA A 56 8.66 28.08 10.83
N GLY A 57 9.62 27.62 10.03
CA GLY A 57 9.42 27.31 8.62
C GLY A 57 9.12 25.85 8.33
N ALA A 58 9.05 24.98 9.35
CA ALA A 58 8.54 23.63 9.20
C ALA A 58 7.03 23.66 8.88
N LEU A 59 6.60 22.73 8.04
CA LEU A 59 5.21 22.60 7.62
C LEU A 59 4.56 21.36 8.24
N ALA A 60 3.23 21.35 8.29
CA ALA A 60 2.46 20.17 8.67
C ALA A 60 2.45 19.15 7.53
N ALA A 61 2.84 17.91 7.79
CA ALA A 61 2.66 16.82 6.82
C ALA A 61 1.17 16.63 6.52
N PRO A 62 0.76 16.59 5.23
CA PRO A 62 -0.60 16.22 4.86
C PRO A 62 -0.90 14.78 5.28
N ALA A 63 -2.13 14.53 5.75
CA ALA A 63 -2.65 13.19 5.90
C ALA A 63 -3.02 12.64 4.51
N ILE A 64 -2.54 11.43 4.18
CA ILE A 64 -2.91 10.72 2.96
C ILE A 64 -4.07 9.80 3.32
N ASP A 65 -5.25 10.03 2.73
CA ASP A 65 -6.43 9.17 2.88
C ASP A 65 -6.24 7.88 2.07
N LEU A 66 -6.10 6.74 2.76
CA LEU A 66 -5.80 5.44 2.14
C LEU A 66 -6.92 5.00 1.19
N ALA A 67 -8.18 5.18 1.60
CA ALA A 67 -9.31 4.77 0.77
C ALA A 67 -9.39 5.62 -0.51
N SER A 68 -8.99 6.90 -0.45
CA SER A 68 -8.95 7.76 -1.63
C SER A 68 -7.92 7.33 -2.67
N ILE A 69 -6.89 6.59 -2.25
CA ILE A 69 -5.85 6.03 -3.12
C ILE A 69 -6.01 4.52 -3.33
N GLY A 70 -7.14 3.95 -2.89
CA GLY A 70 -7.53 2.57 -3.17
C GLY A 70 -6.94 1.51 -2.26
N PHE A 71 -6.44 1.89 -1.08
CA PHE A 71 -5.92 0.96 -0.08
C PHE A 71 -6.76 0.98 1.21
N GLY A 72 -6.68 -0.10 2.00
CA GLY A 72 -7.39 -0.24 3.26
C GLY A 72 -6.70 -1.16 4.27
N PRO A 73 -7.25 -1.30 5.48
CA PRO A 73 -6.73 -2.20 6.49
C PRO A 73 -6.57 -3.64 5.99
N GLY A 74 -5.42 -4.25 6.30
CA GLY A 74 -5.08 -5.61 5.87
C GLY A 74 -4.20 -5.67 4.63
N ASP A 75 -4.26 -4.66 3.75
CA ASP A 75 -3.38 -4.58 2.58
C ASP A 75 -1.92 -4.58 3.00
N VAL A 76 -1.07 -5.28 2.25
CA VAL A 76 0.39 -5.17 2.41
C VAL A 76 0.89 -4.20 1.35
N LEU A 77 1.41 -3.06 1.78
CA LEU A 77 1.84 -1.99 0.88
C LEU A 77 3.35 -1.88 0.85
N ARG A 78 3.90 -1.66 -0.35
CA ARG A 78 5.25 -1.17 -0.54
C ARG A 78 5.23 0.35 -0.59
N PHE A 79 5.99 0.97 0.29
CA PHE A 79 6.31 2.39 0.29
C PHE A 79 7.71 2.56 -0.27
N GLU A 80 7.84 3.08 -1.48
CA GLU A 80 9.11 3.30 -2.15
C GLU A 80 9.41 4.80 -2.27
N ARG A 81 10.53 5.23 -1.70
CA ARG A 81 11.01 6.61 -1.81
C ARG A 81 11.55 6.85 -3.23
N LEU A 82 10.92 7.79 -3.92
CA LEU A 82 11.41 8.37 -5.17
C LEU A 82 12.16 9.67 -4.86
N GLY A 83 13.26 9.91 -5.59
CA GLY A 83 14.00 11.17 -5.47
C GLY A 83 14.68 11.38 -4.12
N GLY A 84 15.29 12.54 -3.94
CA GLY A 84 15.96 12.94 -2.70
C GLY A 84 15.67 14.39 -2.37
N TYR A 85 16.25 14.88 -1.28
CA TYR A 85 16.13 16.29 -0.92
C TYR A 85 17.43 16.80 -0.32
N ALA A 86 17.62 18.12 -0.43
CA ALA A 86 18.71 18.80 0.20
C ALA A 86 18.30 19.17 1.64
N HIS A 87 18.93 18.52 2.62
CA HIS A 87 18.73 18.77 4.07
C HIS A 87 19.30 20.11 4.55
N GLN A 88 19.92 20.86 3.64
CA GLN A 88 20.42 22.20 3.89
C GLN A 88 20.35 22.98 2.57
N SER A 89 19.84 24.20 2.64
CA SER A 89 19.78 25.10 1.49
C SER A 89 21.16 25.27 0.83
N GLY A 90 21.24 24.98 -0.48
CA GLY A 90 22.45 25.08 -1.29
C GLY A 90 23.27 23.79 -1.38
N SER A 91 22.90 22.74 -0.64
CA SER A 91 23.44 21.39 -0.83
C SER A 91 22.93 20.76 -2.13
N PRO A 92 23.63 19.73 -2.65
CA PRO A 92 23.10 18.92 -3.73
C PRO A 92 21.74 18.33 -3.36
N ASP A 93 20.88 18.24 -4.38
CA ASP A 93 19.51 17.74 -4.28
C ASP A 93 19.40 16.38 -3.58
N ASN A 94 20.27 15.41 -3.88
CA ASN A 94 20.23 14.09 -3.23
C ASN A 94 21.18 13.98 -2.03
N SER A 95 21.40 15.07 -1.29
CA SER A 95 22.26 15.05 -0.09
C SER A 95 21.60 14.38 1.12
N ALA A 96 20.28 14.20 1.10
CA ALA A 96 19.51 13.36 2.01
C ALA A 96 18.38 12.65 1.27
N SER A 97 17.88 11.57 1.86
CA SER A 97 16.88 10.69 1.27
C SER A 97 16.08 9.89 2.29
N GLY A 98 16.30 10.12 3.58
CA GLY A 98 15.59 9.40 4.63
C GLY A 98 14.10 9.74 4.63
N MET A 99 13.27 8.73 4.88
CA MET A 99 11.82 8.84 4.90
C MET A 99 11.23 7.91 5.96
N CYS A 100 10.18 8.36 6.64
CA CYS A 100 9.43 7.58 7.61
C CYS A 100 7.93 7.83 7.45
N GLY A 101 7.13 6.95 8.04
CA GLY A 101 5.69 7.07 8.02
C GLY A 101 5.03 6.59 9.31
N VAL A 102 3.78 6.98 9.51
CA VAL A 102 2.95 6.52 10.62
C VAL A 102 1.50 6.40 10.16
N PHE A 103 0.87 5.25 10.43
CA PHE A 103 -0.56 5.05 10.18
C PHE A 103 -1.39 5.71 11.27
N SER A 104 -2.60 6.15 10.92
CA SER A 104 -3.53 6.75 11.88
C SER A 104 -4.97 6.37 11.59
N ALA A 105 -5.78 6.33 12.66
CA ALA A 105 -7.22 6.23 12.59
C ALA A 105 -7.91 7.52 12.08
N GLY A 106 -7.18 8.62 11.86
CA GLY A 106 -7.74 9.86 11.32
C GLY A 106 -6.71 10.81 10.70
N SER A 107 -7.18 11.98 10.26
CA SER A 107 -6.38 12.98 9.54
C SER A 107 -5.84 14.12 10.41
N VAL A 108 -6.06 14.06 11.72
CA VAL A 108 -5.67 15.13 12.64
C VAL A 108 -4.16 15.13 12.86
N LEU A 109 -3.54 16.29 12.68
CA LEU A 109 -2.14 16.53 13.05
C LEU A 109 -2.07 17.74 14.01
N LEU A 110 -1.54 17.52 15.20
CA LEU A 110 -1.36 18.55 16.23
C LEU A 110 -0.20 19.51 15.88
N GLY A 111 -0.10 20.58 16.66
CA GLY A 111 0.95 21.59 16.50
C GLY A 111 2.38 21.03 16.62
N GLY A 112 3.33 21.67 15.95
CA GLY A 112 4.74 21.24 15.86
C GLY A 112 5.43 21.00 17.21
N SER A 113 5.00 21.68 18.28
CA SER A 113 5.60 21.54 19.62
C SER A 113 5.22 20.26 20.36
N GLU A 114 4.13 19.59 19.96
CA GLU A 114 3.69 18.34 20.56
C GLU A 114 4.60 17.20 20.13
N ARG A 115 4.87 16.25 21.03
CA ARG A 115 5.63 15.04 20.68
C ARG A 115 4.76 14.05 19.90
N HIS A 116 3.60 13.72 20.46
CA HIS A 116 2.64 12.77 19.86
C HIS A 116 1.68 13.53 18.95
N ARG A 117 2.21 14.08 17.84
CA ARG A 117 1.43 14.97 16.96
C ARG A 117 0.32 14.27 16.20
N VAL A 118 0.34 12.94 16.12
CA VAL A 118 -0.64 12.13 15.39
C VAL A 118 -1.54 11.40 16.40
N PRO A 119 -2.70 11.97 16.79
CA PRO A 119 -3.66 11.25 17.60
C PRO A 119 -4.17 10.01 16.86
N GLY A 120 -4.32 8.90 17.58
CA GLY A 120 -4.75 7.63 16.99
C GLY A 120 -3.73 7.02 16.04
N ALA A 121 -2.43 7.27 16.26
CA ALA A 121 -1.37 6.53 15.60
C ALA A 121 -1.53 5.02 15.85
N LEU A 122 -1.22 4.20 14.84
CA LEU A 122 -1.41 2.76 14.86
C LEU A 122 -0.09 2.06 14.49
N ASP A 123 0.26 1.05 15.28
CA ASP A 123 1.51 0.30 15.16
C ASP A 123 1.56 -0.50 13.84
N ALA A 124 2.65 -0.32 13.10
CA ALA A 124 2.99 -0.98 11.84
C ALA A 124 3.84 -2.25 12.01
N SER A 125 4.06 -2.71 13.26
CA SER A 125 4.87 -3.89 13.62
C SER A 125 6.37 -3.77 13.32
N ALA A 126 6.87 -2.55 13.04
CA ALA A 126 8.27 -2.27 12.76
C ALA A 126 8.66 -0.88 13.32
N PRO A 127 8.76 -0.74 14.67
CA PRO A 127 8.96 0.56 15.30
C PRO A 127 10.28 1.19 14.87
N PHE A 128 10.22 2.46 14.51
CA PHE A 128 11.38 3.27 14.24
C PHE A 128 11.59 4.26 15.39
N VAL A 129 12.87 4.59 15.67
CA VAL A 129 13.20 5.60 16.68
C VAL A 129 13.76 6.81 15.96
N SER A 130 12.95 7.87 15.88
CA SER A 130 13.34 9.08 15.14
C SER A 130 14.36 9.94 15.88
N GLY A 131 15.16 10.69 15.11
CA GLY A 131 16.20 11.57 15.62
C GLY A 131 15.63 12.81 16.33
N ARG A 132 16.38 13.35 17.30
CA ARG A 132 15.96 14.53 18.08
C ARG A 132 15.91 15.80 17.22
N THR A 133 15.12 16.78 17.64
CA THR A 133 15.09 18.11 17.00
C THR A 133 16.46 18.79 17.05
N PHE A 134 16.80 19.56 16.02
CA PHE A 134 18.07 20.29 15.94
C PHE A 134 18.24 21.27 17.09
N TYR A 135 17.25 22.15 17.27
CA TYR A 135 17.21 23.05 18.42
C TYR A 135 16.69 22.31 19.65
N ASN A 136 17.31 22.57 20.81
CA ASN A 136 16.93 22.06 22.13
C ASN A 136 16.99 20.52 22.31
N SER A 137 17.37 19.75 21.29
CA SER A 137 17.52 18.29 21.35
C SER A 137 16.30 17.57 21.95
N LEU A 138 15.10 18.00 21.56
CA LEU A 138 13.86 17.42 22.05
C LEU A 138 13.58 16.10 21.35
N GLU A 139 12.97 15.18 22.08
CA GLU A 139 12.52 13.89 21.54
C GLU A 139 11.31 14.11 20.62
N THR A 140 11.35 13.44 19.48
CA THR A 140 10.41 13.50 18.35
C THR A 140 9.59 12.22 18.21
N ASP A 141 10.10 11.13 18.79
CA ASP A 141 9.66 9.76 18.59
C ASP A 141 8.17 9.51 18.87
N ILE A 142 7.52 8.88 17.90
CA ILE A 142 6.17 8.31 17.98
C ILE A 142 6.34 6.79 17.86
N PRO A 143 6.12 6.00 18.93
CA PRO A 143 6.45 4.58 18.95
C PRO A 143 5.80 3.73 17.85
N GLU A 144 4.65 4.17 17.33
CA GLU A 144 3.90 3.51 16.25
C GLU A 144 4.42 3.81 14.84
N ASP A 145 5.39 4.73 14.71
CA ASP A 145 5.98 5.07 13.42
C ASP A 145 6.93 3.97 12.90
N PHE A 146 7.20 4.01 11.61
CA PHE A 146 8.07 3.05 10.94
C PHE A 146 9.01 3.74 9.95
N LEU A 147 10.16 3.11 9.74
CA LEU A 147 11.16 3.56 8.79
C LEU A 147 10.76 3.12 7.39
N ILE A 148 10.58 4.06 6.45
CA ILE A 148 10.46 3.73 5.02
C ILE A 148 11.84 3.48 4.45
N THR A 149 12.79 4.39 4.67
CA THR A 149 14.20 4.16 4.34
C THR A 149 15.09 5.13 5.10
N ALA A 150 16.30 4.69 5.46
CA ALA A 150 17.38 5.59 5.86
C ALA A 150 18.07 6.21 4.62
N ASN A 151 18.94 7.20 4.81
CA ASN A 151 19.71 7.83 3.73
C ASN A 151 20.50 6.83 2.87
N ALA A 152 21.05 5.79 3.51
CA ALA A 152 21.78 4.69 2.87
C ALA A 152 20.97 3.37 2.87
N GLY A 153 19.66 3.45 3.05
CA GLY A 153 18.77 2.30 3.10
C GLY A 153 18.39 1.76 1.70
N PRO A 154 17.57 0.70 1.66
CA PRO A 154 17.15 0.05 0.41
C PRO A 154 16.22 0.93 -0.45
N GLY A 155 15.74 2.07 0.06
CA GLY A 155 14.83 2.97 -0.65
C GLY A 155 13.36 2.65 -0.46
N PHE A 156 13.00 1.60 0.28
CA PHE A 156 11.60 1.22 0.49
C PHE A 156 11.37 0.44 1.80
N ALA A 157 10.10 0.39 2.21
CA ALA A 157 9.58 -0.55 3.21
C ALA A 157 8.35 -1.29 2.68
N VAL A 158 8.10 -2.49 3.20
CA VAL A 158 6.87 -3.26 2.97
C VAL A 158 6.17 -3.41 4.30
N VAL A 159 4.95 -2.90 4.38
CA VAL A 159 4.23 -2.75 5.66
C VAL A 159 2.76 -3.09 5.46
N GLN A 160 2.20 -3.88 6.37
CA GLN A 160 0.77 -4.15 6.38
C GLN A 160 0.01 -2.96 6.98
N VAL A 161 -1.08 -2.55 6.33
CA VAL A 161 -1.96 -1.50 6.84
C VAL A 161 -2.66 -1.99 8.10
N PRO A 162 -2.45 -1.36 9.28
CA PRO A 162 -3.01 -1.83 10.54
C PRO A 162 -4.54 -1.78 10.55
N ALA A 163 -5.15 -2.64 11.37
CA ALA A 163 -6.59 -2.62 11.61
C ALA A 163 -7.04 -1.23 12.10
N GLY A 164 -8.04 -0.64 11.41
CA GLY A 164 -8.58 0.67 11.75
C GLY A 164 -7.79 1.87 11.20
N ALA A 165 -6.69 1.66 10.47
CA ALA A 165 -6.00 2.74 9.78
C ALA A 165 -6.87 3.29 8.64
N THR A 166 -7.02 4.61 8.61
CA THR A 166 -7.71 5.34 7.54
C THR A 166 -6.78 6.28 6.81
N HIS A 167 -5.68 6.69 7.45
CA HIS A 167 -4.70 7.61 6.90
C HIS A 167 -3.28 7.12 7.17
N VAL A 168 -2.34 7.62 6.36
CA VAL A 168 -0.91 7.56 6.63
C VAL A 168 -0.30 8.96 6.53
N PHE A 169 0.62 9.29 7.43
CA PHE A 169 1.48 10.46 7.31
C PHE A 169 2.87 10.00 6.89
N VAL A 170 3.49 10.72 5.96
CA VAL A 170 4.84 10.43 5.46
C VAL A 170 5.66 11.72 5.50
N CYS A 171 6.92 11.64 5.90
CA CYS A 171 7.82 12.79 5.85
C CYS A 171 9.29 12.42 5.65
N ALA A 172 10.08 13.42 5.27
CA ALA A 172 11.54 13.37 5.28
C ALA A 172 12.08 13.17 6.71
N LEU A 173 13.25 12.54 6.82
CA LEU A 173 13.99 12.40 8.07
C LEU A 173 15.00 13.52 8.25
N ASP A 174 14.65 14.50 9.08
CA ASP A 174 15.56 15.59 9.41
C ASP A 174 15.37 16.05 10.87
N SER A 175 16.35 16.80 11.35
CA SER A 175 16.32 17.47 12.65
C SER A 175 15.89 18.94 12.54
N LEU A 176 16.00 19.53 11.34
CA LEU A 176 15.58 20.89 11.02
C LEU A 176 14.90 20.88 9.64
N TYR A 177 13.68 21.39 9.54
CA TYR A 177 12.86 21.21 8.34
C TYR A 177 12.72 22.47 7.50
N HIS A 178 12.87 23.68 8.07
CA HIS A 178 12.68 24.90 7.26
C HIS A 178 13.73 25.11 6.17
N ASP A 179 14.93 24.56 6.34
CA ASP A 179 16.06 24.68 5.43
C ASP A 179 16.14 23.52 4.42
N ASN A 180 15.18 22.60 4.48
CA ASN A 180 15.03 21.56 3.47
C ASN A 180 14.54 22.14 2.15
N THR A 181 15.13 21.64 1.06
CA THR A 181 14.75 22.00 -0.30
C THR A 181 14.72 20.76 -1.18
N ASP A 182 13.85 20.76 -2.19
CA ASP A 182 13.83 19.77 -3.27
C ASP A 182 14.04 20.52 -4.60
N PRO A 183 15.31 20.81 -4.97
CA PRO A 183 15.63 21.59 -6.16
C PRO A 183 15.07 21.04 -7.48
N ASN A 184 14.99 19.73 -7.66
CA ASN A 184 14.52 19.12 -8.91
C ASN A 184 13.02 18.74 -8.89
N GLY A 185 12.39 18.73 -7.71
CA GLY A 185 10.97 18.47 -7.52
C GLY A 185 10.58 17.00 -7.63
N ASP A 186 11.50 16.08 -7.35
CA ASP A 186 11.29 14.63 -7.50
C ASP A 186 11.13 13.87 -6.19
N PHE A 187 11.19 14.54 -5.03
CA PHE A 187 11.02 13.87 -3.74
C PHE A 187 9.56 13.44 -3.54
N ALA A 188 9.33 12.13 -3.55
CA ALA A 188 8.00 11.54 -3.47
C ALA A 188 8.03 10.16 -2.82
N VAL A 189 6.84 9.65 -2.49
CA VAL A 189 6.64 8.25 -2.12
C VAL A 189 5.73 7.60 -3.16
N ASN A 190 6.16 6.46 -3.69
CA ASN A 190 5.30 5.56 -4.44
C ASN A 190 4.70 4.53 -3.49
N ILE A 191 3.38 4.42 -3.47
CA ILE A 191 2.62 3.49 -2.63
C ILE A 191 1.91 2.53 -3.55
N ARG A 192 2.17 1.25 -3.38
CA ARG A 192 1.54 0.18 -4.16
C ARG A 192 1.31 -1.05 -3.31
N LEU A 193 0.40 -1.91 -3.73
CA LEU A 193 0.28 -3.24 -3.16
C LEU A 193 1.60 -4.00 -3.35
N SER A 194 2.10 -4.57 -2.27
CA SER A 194 3.24 -5.46 -2.29
C SER A 194 2.74 -6.88 -2.53
N CYS A 195 2.89 -7.35 -3.76
CA CYS A 195 2.72 -8.76 -4.08
C CYS A 195 3.80 -9.57 -3.37
N ARG A 196 3.51 -10.17 -2.21
CA ARG A 196 4.50 -11.05 -1.55
C ARG A 196 4.74 -12.33 -2.37
N ALA A 197 3.80 -12.69 -3.23
CA ALA A 197 3.92 -13.79 -4.18
C ALA A 197 4.87 -13.51 -5.36
N ASP A 198 5.22 -12.24 -5.62
CA ASP A 198 6.37 -11.86 -6.47
C ASP A 198 7.63 -12.00 -5.62
N PHE A 199 8.05 -13.26 -5.48
CA PHE A 199 9.08 -13.71 -4.56
C PHE A 199 10.47 -13.38 -5.10
N ASP A 200 10.69 -13.51 -6.41
CA ASP A 200 11.97 -13.18 -7.04
C ASP A 200 12.14 -11.68 -7.35
N GLY A 201 11.03 -10.92 -7.32
CA GLY A 201 11.01 -9.46 -7.37
C GLY A 201 11.11 -8.91 -8.79
N ASP A 202 10.76 -9.70 -9.81
CA ASP A 202 10.83 -9.28 -11.21
C ASP A 202 9.62 -8.46 -11.68
N GLY A 203 8.60 -8.32 -10.83
CA GLY A 203 7.40 -7.53 -11.06
C GLY A 203 6.22 -8.32 -11.62
N PHE A 204 6.36 -9.64 -11.74
CA PHE A 204 5.29 -10.56 -12.11
C PHE A 204 5.11 -11.63 -11.02
N VAL A 205 3.94 -12.28 -10.99
CA VAL A 205 3.73 -13.49 -10.21
C VAL A 205 3.63 -14.65 -11.18
N ASP A 206 4.68 -15.46 -11.28
CA ASP A 206 4.77 -16.56 -12.23
C ASP A 206 5.54 -17.78 -11.68
N PHE A 207 5.73 -18.79 -12.53
CA PHE A 207 6.36 -20.05 -12.11
C PHE A 207 7.75 -19.86 -11.45
N PHE A 208 8.50 -18.81 -11.81
CA PHE A 208 9.80 -18.55 -11.21
C PHE A 208 9.69 -18.11 -9.75
N ASP A 209 8.62 -17.41 -9.36
CA ASP A 209 8.36 -17.10 -7.95
C ASP A 209 8.06 -18.34 -7.13
N LEU A 210 7.25 -19.24 -7.67
CA LEU A 210 6.93 -20.50 -7.02
C LEU A 210 8.19 -21.36 -6.84
N ASP A 211 9.01 -21.50 -7.88
CA ASP A 211 10.26 -22.24 -7.82
C ASP A 211 11.24 -21.62 -6.81
N ALA A 212 11.37 -20.29 -6.81
CA ALA A 212 12.22 -19.56 -5.87
C ALA A 212 11.72 -19.67 -4.41
N TYR A 213 10.41 -19.57 -4.18
CA TYR A 213 9.82 -19.72 -2.86
C TYR A 213 9.98 -21.15 -2.35
N VAL A 214 9.61 -22.17 -3.14
CA VAL A 214 9.73 -23.58 -2.74
C VAL A 214 11.19 -23.94 -2.49
N GLY A 215 12.12 -23.47 -3.32
CA GLY A 215 13.55 -23.67 -3.07
C GLY A 215 14.03 -23.04 -1.76
N CYS A 216 13.53 -21.86 -1.41
CA CYS A 216 13.78 -21.21 -0.12
C CYS A 216 13.15 -21.99 1.04
N PHE A 217 11.90 -22.42 0.90
CA PHE A 217 11.12 -23.19 1.87
C PHE A 217 11.76 -24.54 2.20
N GLU A 218 12.26 -25.25 1.18
CA GLU A 218 12.96 -26.52 1.33
C GLU A 218 14.42 -26.38 1.83
N GLY A 219 14.87 -25.15 2.07
CA GLY A 219 16.17 -24.86 2.68
C GLY A 219 17.36 -24.84 1.72
N VAL A 220 17.12 -24.67 0.41
CA VAL A 220 18.19 -24.54 -0.60
C VAL A 220 18.84 -23.16 -0.51
N ALA A 221 18.15 -22.12 -0.94
CA ALA A 221 18.59 -20.72 -0.87
C ALA A 221 17.40 -19.79 -1.07
N CYS A 222 17.37 -18.69 -0.32
CA CYS A 222 16.38 -17.63 -0.51
C CYS A 222 16.95 -16.51 -1.36
N VAL A 223 16.08 -15.87 -2.15
CA VAL A 223 16.39 -14.63 -2.86
C VAL A 223 16.90 -13.59 -1.84
N PRO A 224 17.92 -12.76 -2.18
CA PRO A 224 18.45 -11.77 -1.25
C PRO A 224 17.34 -10.88 -0.64
N GLY A 225 17.25 -10.85 0.69
CA GLY A 225 16.24 -10.05 1.40
C GLY A 225 14.87 -10.72 1.53
N ARG A 226 14.71 -11.95 1.04
CA ARG A 226 13.52 -12.80 1.27
C ARG A 226 13.81 -13.92 2.26
N ASN A 227 12.74 -14.47 2.83
CA ASN A 227 12.77 -15.67 3.66
C ASN A 227 11.52 -16.52 3.36
N ALA A 228 11.49 -17.75 3.86
CA ALA A 228 10.37 -18.68 3.66
C ALA A 228 9.22 -18.50 4.66
N ASP A 229 9.39 -17.63 5.66
CA ASP A 229 8.38 -17.26 6.66
C ASP A 229 7.41 -16.27 5.99
N PHE A 230 6.46 -16.84 5.26
CA PHE A 230 5.54 -16.09 4.42
C PHE A 230 4.49 -15.38 5.28
N ASN A 231 3.97 -15.96 6.34
CA ASN A 231 2.98 -15.23 7.15
C ASN A 231 3.61 -14.32 8.21
N GLY A 232 4.93 -14.39 8.41
CA GLY A 232 5.68 -13.54 9.33
C GLY A 232 5.50 -13.92 10.79
N ASP A 233 5.10 -15.15 11.09
CA ASP A 233 4.85 -15.62 12.45
C ASP A 233 6.11 -16.08 13.20
N GLY A 234 7.25 -16.08 12.51
CA GLY A 234 8.57 -16.43 13.05
C GLY A 234 8.92 -17.91 12.90
N PHE A 235 8.07 -18.72 12.27
CA PHE A 235 8.33 -20.10 11.92
C PHE A 235 8.30 -20.28 10.40
N VAL A 236 8.94 -21.35 9.91
CA VAL A 236 8.82 -21.77 8.50
C VAL A 236 8.17 -23.15 8.52
N ASP A 237 6.89 -23.21 8.17
CA ASP A 237 6.10 -24.44 8.19
C ASP A 237 5.03 -24.49 7.09
N PHE A 238 4.18 -25.53 7.12
CA PHE A 238 3.19 -25.74 6.06
C PHE A 238 2.22 -24.56 5.87
N PHE A 239 1.96 -23.75 6.91
CA PHE A 239 1.09 -22.59 6.78
C PHE A 239 1.71 -21.50 5.89
N ASP A 240 3.03 -21.34 5.90
CA ASP A 240 3.70 -20.40 4.99
C ASP A 240 3.55 -20.81 3.53
N LEU A 241 3.69 -22.11 3.25
CA LEU A 241 3.52 -22.64 1.91
C LEU A 241 2.08 -22.49 1.43
N ASP A 242 1.09 -22.76 2.29
CA ASP A 242 -0.33 -22.58 1.98
C ASP A 242 -0.67 -21.10 1.71
N ASP A 243 -0.18 -20.19 2.56
CA ASP A 243 -0.38 -18.74 2.41
C ASP A 243 0.33 -18.18 1.16
N PHE A 244 1.52 -18.70 0.84
CA PHE A 244 2.21 -18.38 -0.41
C PHE A 244 1.39 -18.84 -1.62
N LEU A 245 0.94 -20.10 -1.65
CA LEU A 245 0.17 -20.65 -2.76
C LEU A 245 -1.16 -19.93 -2.95
N ALA A 246 -1.85 -19.58 -1.86
CA ALA A 246 -3.06 -18.77 -1.91
C ALA A 246 -2.81 -17.39 -2.53
N SER A 247 -1.70 -16.75 -2.15
CA SER A 247 -1.28 -15.45 -2.72
C SER A 247 -0.83 -15.57 -4.18
N PHE A 248 -0.17 -16.67 -4.52
CA PHE A 248 0.30 -17.00 -5.87
C PHE A 248 -0.85 -17.18 -6.85
N ASP A 249 -1.86 -17.98 -6.47
CA ASP A 249 -3.04 -18.24 -7.29
C ASP A 249 -3.94 -16.99 -7.45
N ALA A 250 -3.89 -16.06 -6.49
CA ALA A 250 -4.57 -14.77 -6.59
C ALA A 250 -3.90 -13.81 -7.60
N GLY A 251 -2.59 -13.96 -7.84
CA GLY A 251 -1.84 -13.14 -8.79
C GLY A 251 -1.54 -11.72 -8.30
N CYS A 252 -1.52 -11.53 -6.97
CA CYS A 252 -1.74 -10.28 -6.23
C CYS A 252 -3.24 -9.96 -6.04
#